data_AF-A0A073ILF5-F1
#
_entry.id   AF-A0A073ILF5-F1
#
_cell.length_a   1.000
_cell.length_b   1.000
_cell.length_c   1.000
_cell.angle_alpha   90.00
_cell.angle_beta   90.00
_cell.angle_gamma   90.00
#
_symmetry.space_group_name_H-M   'P 1'
#
loop_
_entity.id
_entity.type
_entity.pdbx_description
1 polymer ?
#
loop_
_entity_poly.entity_id
_entity_poly.type
_entity_poly.pdbx_seq_one_letter_code
_entity_poly.pdbx_strand_id
1 'polypeptide(L)'
;ADAISAVYPKAEIQRCIVHQIRYTTKFVSYKDIKAFMNDLKGVYQAPTLEQAEEGLDRLEEKWGSKYPSSVASWRNNWPQLSAYFKYPYELRRMIYTTNQIENYNRQLRKVTKTRTIFPSDDALLKLLYLATMDITEKWTGRDRDWSKILSQLCIYFEERIEPGDLE
;
A
#
# COMPACT_ATOMS: atom_id res chain seq x y z
N ALA A 1 -3.70 4.54 16.10
CA ALA A 1 -3.63 3.09 15.82
C ALA A 1 -4.53 2.29 16.77
N ASP A 2 -5.30 3.01 17.59
CA ASP A 2 -5.66 2.57 18.92
C ASP A 2 -6.85 1.59 18.88
N ALA A 3 -7.76 1.79 17.93
CA ALA A 3 -8.86 0.87 17.66
C ALA A 3 -8.37 -0.50 17.14
N ILE A 4 -7.34 -0.53 16.28
CA ILE A 4 -6.80 -1.80 15.76
C ILE A 4 -6.12 -2.56 16.88
N SER A 5 -5.24 -1.91 17.65
CA SER A 5 -4.53 -2.55 18.75
C SER A 5 -5.45 -3.03 19.88
N ALA A 6 -6.62 -2.38 20.07
CA ALA A 6 -7.61 -2.82 21.04
C ALA A 6 -8.32 -4.13 20.66
N VAL A 7 -8.60 -4.34 19.37
CA VAL A 7 -9.37 -5.51 18.88
C VAL A 7 -8.44 -6.62 18.34
N TYR A 8 -7.36 -6.24 17.68
CA TYR A 8 -6.38 -7.11 17.06
C TYR A 8 -4.97 -6.80 17.61
N PRO A 9 -4.70 -7.09 18.89
CA PRO A 9 -3.46 -6.68 19.56
C PRO A 9 -2.21 -7.30 18.94
N LYS A 10 -2.36 -8.47 18.30
CA LYS A 10 -1.26 -9.15 17.62
C LYS A 10 -1.12 -8.80 16.14
N ALA A 11 -1.94 -7.88 15.60
CA ALA A 11 -1.84 -7.46 14.21
C ALA A 11 -0.73 -6.43 14.02
N GLU A 12 0.10 -6.65 13.02
CA GLU A 12 1.23 -5.79 12.73
C GLU A 12 0.78 -4.68 11.77
N ILE A 13 0.96 -3.42 12.18
CA ILE A 13 0.39 -2.27 11.47
C ILE A 13 1.42 -1.71 10.48
N GLN A 14 1.12 -1.86 9.20
CA GLN A 14 1.83 -1.22 8.10
C GLN A 14 1.01 -0.06 7.53
N ARG A 15 1.63 1.12 7.37
CA ARG A 15 1.01 2.21 6.62
C ARG A 15 1.14 1.95 5.12
N CYS A 16 0.03 2.10 4.39
CA CYS A 16 0.03 1.80 2.96
C CYS A 16 1.00 2.71 2.17
N ILE A 17 2.04 2.11 1.59
CA ILE A 17 3.07 2.79 0.78
C ILE A 17 2.45 3.52 -0.42
N VAL A 18 1.45 2.92 -1.05
CA VAL A 18 0.73 3.52 -2.19
C VAL A 18 0.09 4.85 -1.82
N HIS A 19 -0.58 4.90 -0.66
CA HIS A 19 -1.21 6.12 -0.17
C HIS A 19 -0.18 7.16 0.24
N GLN A 20 0.94 6.73 0.82
CA GLN A 20 2.06 7.62 1.13
C GLN A 20 2.68 8.24 -0.13
N ILE A 21 2.93 7.44 -1.17
CA ILE A 21 3.41 7.92 -2.48
C ILE A 21 2.43 8.94 -3.06
N ARG A 22 1.13 8.62 -3.08
CA ARG A 22 0.11 9.55 -3.59
C ARG A 22 0.07 10.85 -2.81
N TYR A 23 0.11 10.79 -1.48
CA TYR A 23 0.21 11.99 -0.64
C TYR A 23 1.43 12.83 -1.02
N THR A 24 2.59 12.20 -1.17
CA THR A 24 3.85 12.85 -1.55
C THR A 24 3.75 13.57 -2.90
N THR A 25 3.20 12.91 -3.91
CA THR A 25 3.09 13.47 -5.27
C THR A 25 2.19 14.71 -5.37
N LYS A 26 1.33 14.99 -4.38
CA LYS A 26 0.49 16.21 -4.35
C LYS A 26 1.31 17.49 -4.19
N PHE A 27 2.50 17.40 -3.57
CA PHE A 27 3.35 18.55 -3.26
C PHE A 27 4.54 18.68 -4.21
N VAL A 28 4.81 17.65 -5.02
CA VAL A 28 5.92 17.62 -5.97
C VAL A 28 5.46 18.20 -7.31
N SER A 29 6.23 19.14 -7.86
CA SER A 29 5.87 19.76 -9.14
C SER A 29 5.92 18.74 -10.29
N TYR A 30 5.10 18.97 -11.33
CA TYR A 30 5.06 18.10 -12.51
C TYR A 30 6.43 17.94 -13.20
N LYS A 31 7.28 18.98 -13.18
CA LYS A 31 8.63 18.93 -13.77
C LYS A 31 9.54 17.94 -13.06
N ASP A 32 9.39 17.81 -11.75
CA ASP A 32 10.29 17.01 -10.92
C ASP A 32 9.73 15.64 -10.58
N ILE A 33 8.42 15.43 -10.70
CA ILE A 33 7.73 14.22 -10.23
C ILE A 33 8.37 12.93 -10.76
N LYS A 34 8.83 12.92 -12.01
CA LYS A 34 9.49 11.75 -12.62
C LYS A 34 10.84 11.45 -11.95
N ALA A 35 11.66 12.48 -11.74
CA ALA A 35 12.97 12.34 -11.09
C ALA A 35 12.82 11.97 -9.61
N PHE A 36 11.93 12.68 -8.90
CA PHE A 36 11.60 12.41 -7.51
C PHE A 36 11.11 10.97 -7.31
N MET A 37 10.20 10.49 -8.17
CA MET A 37 9.69 9.11 -8.07
C MET A 37 10.75 8.05 -8.38
N ASN A 38 11.72 8.34 -9.23
CA ASN A 38 12.84 7.44 -9.46
C ASN A 38 13.75 7.33 -8.24
N ASP A 39 14.05 8.45 -7.58
CA ASP A 39 14.82 8.43 -6.33
C ASP A 39 14.03 7.74 -5.21
N LEU A 40 12.72 8.03 -5.11
CA LEU A 40 11.84 7.45 -4.09
C LEU A 40 11.69 5.93 -4.24
N LYS A 41 11.73 5.38 -5.47
CA LYS A 41 11.78 3.92 -5.69
C LYS A 41 12.96 3.27 -4.98
N GLY A 42 14.10 3.95 -4.93
CA GLY A 42 15.29 3.49 -4.20
C GLY A 42 15.07 3.37 -2.69
N VAL A 43 14.03 4.00 -2.15
CA VAL A 43 13.64 3.88 -0.74
C VAL A 43 12.75 2.65 -0.55
N TYR A 44 11.56 2.62 -1.17
CA TYR A 44 10.56 1.58 -0.87
C TYR A 44 10.81 0.25 -1.60
N GLN A 45 11.68 0.21 -2.61
CA GLN A 45 12.09 -1.04 -3.28
C GLN A 45 13.47 -1.52 -2.84
N ALA A 46 14.04 -0.93 -1.79
CA ALA A 46 15.35 -1.31 -1.30
C ALA A 46 15.39 -2.80 -0.88
N PRO A 47 16.55 -3.48 -1.05
CA PRO A 47 16.74 -4.86 -0.61
C PRO A 47 16.61 -5.04 0.91
N THR A 48 17.10 -4.08 1.71
CA THR A 48 17.10 -4.14 3.18
C THR A 48 16.60 -2.83 3.80
N LEU A 49 16.31 -2.86 5.10
CA LEU A 49 15.87 -1.67 5.84
C LEU A 49 16.96 -0.59 5.84
N GLU A 50 18.21 -1.00 6.07
CA GLU A 50 19.36 -0.10 6.14
C GLU A 50 19.56 0.64 4.81
N GLN A 51 19.48 -0.09 3.68
CA GLN A 51 19.57 0.51 2.36
C GLN A 51 18.38 1.45 2.07
N ALA A 52 17.20 1.15 2.63
CA ALA A 52 16.02 2.01 2.51
C ALA A 52 16.22 3.32 3.30
N GLU A 53 16.81 3.24 4.49
CA GLU A 53 17.13 4.40 5.35
C GLU A 53 18.19 5.29 4.70
N GLU A 54 19.27 4.71 4.20
CA GLU A 54 20.25 5.46 3.39
C GLU A 54 19.61 6.08 2.14
N GLY A 55 18.68 5.36 1.51
CA GLY A 55 17.91 5.87 0.38
C GLY A 55 17.07 7.09 0.77
N LEU A 56 16.47 7.07 1.96
CA LEU A 56 15.68 8.17 2.50
C LEU A 56 16.56 9.37 2.87
N ASP A 57 17.76 9.13 3.40
CA ASP A 57 18.77 10.18 3.63
C ASP A 57 19.17 10.87 2.33
N ARG A 58 19.50 10.10 1.28
CA ARG A 58 19.81 10.64 -0.05
C ARG A 58 18.64 11.40 -0.67
N LEU A 59 17.41 10.92 -0.48
CA LEU A 59 16.20 11.60 -0.94
C LEU A 59 16.04 12.95 -0.24
N GLU A 60 16.27 13.01 1.08
CA GLU A 60 16.22 14.23 1.88
C GLU A 60 17.31 15.23 1.49
N GLU A 61 18.55 14.77 1.29
CA GLU A 61 19.64 15.64 0.85
C GLU A 61 19.30 16.33 -0.48
N LYS A 62 18.77 15.57 -1.44
CA LYS A 62 18.46 16.08 -2.78
C LYS A 62 17.19 16.91 -2.85
N TRP A 63 16.14 16.51 -2.15
CA TRP A 63 14.79 17.07 -2.31
C TRP A 63 14.24 17.77 -1.07
N GLY A 64 14.86 17.63 0.09
CA GLY A 64 14.37 18.14 1.37
C GLY A 64 14.27 19.67 1.42
N SER A 65 15.17 20.38 0.74
CA SER A 65 15.09 21.84 0.63
C SER A 65 13.90 22.32 -0.23
N LYS A 66 13.60 21.60 -1.31
CA LYS A 66 12.55 21.97 -2.28
C LYS A 66 11.17 21.45 -1.89
N TYR A 67 11.12 20.26 -1.30
CA TYR A 67 9.91 19.54 -0.93
C TYR A 67 9.95 19.06 0.54
N PRO A 68 10.13 19.98 1.51
CA PRO A 68 10.30 19.62 2.93
C PRO A 68 9.11 18.83 3.48
N SER A 69 7.88 19.23 3.13
CA SER A 69 6.66 18.53 3.58
C SER A 69 6.56 17.10 3.05
N SER A 70 7.02 16.86 1.82
CA SER A 70 7.06 15.53 1.21
C SER A 70 8.02 14.63 1.98
N VAL A 71 9.26 15.06 2.17
CA VAL A 71 10.30 14.28 2.85
C VAL A 71 9.97 14.08 4.34
N ALA A 72 9.56 15.14 5.04
CA ALA A 72 9.16 15.08 6.44
C ALA A 72 8.02 14.07 6.66
N SER A 73 7.07 13.98 5.72
CA SER A 73 6.00 12.99 5.82
C SER A 73 6.49 11.54 5.75
N TRP A 74 7.59 11.26 5.05
CA TRP A 74 8.20 9.92 5.05
C TRP A 74 8.93 9.66 6.36
N ARG A 75 9.74 10.62 6.83
CA ARG A 75 10.46 10.52 8.13
C ARG A 75 9.52 10.30 9.30
N ASN A 76 8.49 11.13 9.43
CA ASN A 76 7.53 11.08 10.54
C ASN A 76 6.75 9.77 10.58
N ASN A 77 6.53 9.14 9.43
CA ASN A 77 5.77 7.90 9.32
C ASN A 77 6.65 6.68 9.10
N TRP A 78 7.98 6.84 9.12
CA TRP A 78 8.94 5.81 8.74
C TRP A 78 8.74 4.49 9.49
N PRO A 79 8.55 4.47 10.83
CA PRO A 79 8.36 3.21 11.56
C PRO A 79 7.17 2.38 11.05
N GLN A 80 6.09 3.02 10.60
CA GLN A 80 4.93 2.34 10.03
C GLN A 80 5.08 2.07 8.53
N LEU A 81 5.87 2.86 7.83
CA LEU A 81 6.12 2.69 6.40
C LEU A 81 7.16 1.60 6.15
N SER A 82 8.12 1.40 7.04
CA SER A 82 9.19 0.42 6.88
C SER A 82 8.88 -0.93 7.54
N ALA A 83 7.73 -1.09 8.22
CA ALA A 83 7.40 -2.31 8.95
C ALA A 83 7.39 -3.56 8.06
N TYR A 84 7.13 -3.42 6.75
CA TYR A 84 7.18 -4.54 5.79
C TYR A 84 8.60 -5.04 5.47
N PHE A 85 9.66 -4.29 5.80
CA PHE A 85 11.04 -4.70 5.48
C PHE A 85 11.48 -5.99 6.17
N LYS A 86 10.83 -6.36 7.28
CA LYS A 86 11.06 -7.65 7.94
C LYS A 86 10.61 -8.85 7.11
N TYR A 87 9.76 -8.67 6.10
CA TYR A 87 9.26 -9.78 5.27
C TYR A 87 10.20 -10.07 4.10
N PRO A 88 10.19 -11.31 3.55
CA PRO A 88 10.93 -11.65 2.35
C PRO A 88 10.39 -10.88 1.13
N TYR A 89 11.22 -10.76 0.09
CA TYR A 89 10.95 -9.91 -1.07
C TYR A 89 9.61 -10.21 -1.75
N GLU A 90 9.20 -11.48 -1.83
CA GLU A 90 7.93 -11.91 -2.42
C GLU A 90 6.72 -11.29 -1.72
N LEU A 91 6.74 -11.26 -0.38
CA LEU A 91 5.72 -10.62 0.46
C LEU A 91 5.79 -9.09 0.36
N ARG A 92 7.00 -8.52 0.39
CA ARG A 92 7.19 -7.06 0.26
C ARG A 92 6.62 -6.54 -1.06
N ARG A 93 6.88 -7.26 -2.15
CA ARG A 93 6.38 -6.91 -3.48
C ARG A 93 4.86 -6.80 -3.50
N MET A 94 4.15 -7.75 -2.87
CA MET A 94 2.70 -7.68 -2.76
C MET A 94 2.23 -6.40 -2.05
N ILE A 95 2.90 -6.02 -0.96
CA ILE A 95 2.56 -4.85 -0.14
C ILE A 95 2.74 -3.52 -0.87
N TYR A 96 3.87 -3.31 -1.56
CA TYR A 96 4.13 -2.04 -2.25
C TYR A 96 3.62 -1.98 -3.69
N THR A 97 3.13 -3.08 -4.25
CA THR A 97 2.50 -3.04 -5.58
C THR A 97 1.14 -2.35 -5.53
N THR A 98 0.93 -1.41 -6.44
CA THR A 98 -0.25 -0.53 -6.43
C THR A 98 -1.45 -1.14 -7.17
N ASN A 99 -1.25 -2.18 -7.97
CA ASN A 99 -2.17 -2.55 -9.03
C ASN A 99 -3.59 -2.93 -8.54
N GLN A 100 -3.72 -3.73 -7.47
CA GLN A 100 -5.03 -4.25 -7.07
C GLN A 100 -5.94 -3.15 -6.48
N ILE A 101 -5.45 -2.43 -5.46
CA ILE A 101 -6.21 -1.35 -4.80
C ILE A 101 -6.46 -0.18 -5.75
N GLU A 102 -5.51 0.14 -6.63
CA GLU A 102 -5.71 1.22 -7.61
C GLU A 102 -6.72 0.84 -8.68
N ASN A 103 -6.68 -0.41 -9.18
CA ASN A 103 -7.66 -0.91 -10.13
C ASN A 103 -9.07 -0.90 -9.52
N TYR A 104 -9.23 -1.40 -8.29
CA TYR A 104 -10.50 -1.37 -7.56
C TYR A 104 -11.04 0.06 -7.44
N ASN A 105 -10.23 0.99 -6.90
CA ASN A 105 -10.62 2.40 -6.75
C ASN A 105 -10.88 3.10 -8.09
N ARG A 106 -10.19 2.71 -9.17
CA ARG A 106 -10.47 3.23 -10.52
C ARG A 106 -11.83 2.77 -11.01
N GLN A 107 -12.19 1.51 -10.78
CA GLN A 107 -13.50 0.99 -11.19
C GLN A 107 -14.65 1.61 -10.40
N LEU A 108 -14.48 1.80 -9.08
CA LEU A 108 -15.45 2.55 -8.28
C LEU A 108 -15.63 3.99 -8.79
N ARG A 109 -14.53 4.70 -9.09
CA ARG A 109 -14.59 6.05 -9.66
C ARG A 109 -15.25 6.09 -11.04
N LYS A 110 -15.12 5.03 -11.84
CA LYS A 110 -15.76 4.92 -13.15
C LYS A 110 -17.28 4.90 -13.02
N VAL A 111 -17.82 4.11 -12.09
CA VAL A 111 -19.28 3.98 -11.89
C VAL A 111 -19.89 5.19 -11.19
N THR A 112 -19.14 5.88 -10.33
CA THR A 112 -19.62 7.09 -9.65
C THR A 112 -19.48 8.35 -10.49
N LYS A 113 -18.56 8.41 -11.46
CA LYS A 113 -18.37 9.59 -12.32
C LYS A 113 -19.62 9.99 -13.10
N THR A 114 -20.48 9.03 -13.46
CA THR A 114 -21.73 9.29 -14.21
C THR A 114 -22.88 9.76 -13.31
N ARG A 115 -22.79 9.57 -11.99
CA ARG A 115 -23.81 9.95 -11.01
C ARG A 115 -23.16 10.72 -9.88
N THR A 116 -23.16 12.05 -9.98
CA THR A 116 -22.51 12.93 -9.01
C THR A 116 -23.37 13.26 -7.79
N ILE A 117 -24.69 13.07 -7.87
CA ILE A 117 -25.64 13.34 -6.80
C ILE A 117 -26.40 12.04 -6.50
N PHE A 118 -26.49 11.71 -5.21
CA PHE A 118 -27.23 10.56 -4.71
C PHE A 118 -28.35 11.03 -3.77
N PRO A 119 -29.54 10.42 -3.84
CA PRO A 119 -30.68 10.82 -3.01
C PRO A 119 -30.53 10.38 -1.54
N SER A 120 -29.70 9.38 -1.25
CA SER A 120 -29.38 8.90 0.09
C SER A 120 -28.06 8.13 0.10
N ASP A 121 -27.50 7.91 1.29
CA ASP A 121 -26.32 7.07 1.48
C ASP A 121 -26.58 5.63 1.02
N ASP A 122 -27.80 5.10 1.23
CA ASP A 122 -28.19 3.76 0.77
C ASP A 122 -28.16 3.63 -0.76
N ALA A 123 -28.54 4.69 -1.48
CA ALA A 123 -28.49 4.70 -2.94
C ALA A 123 -27.05 4.63 -3.46
N LEU A 124 -26.12 5.33 -2.78
CA LEU A 124 -24.69 5.24 -3.06
C LEU A 124 -24.15 3.85 -2.70
N LEU A 125 -24.47 3.35 -1.51
CA LEU A 125 -24.04 2.04 -1.04
C LEU A 125 -24.48 0.93 -1.99
N LYS A 126 -25.73 0.94 -2.46
CA LYS A 126 -26.25 -0.02 -3.43
C LYS A 126 -25.46 0.00 -4.74
N LEU A 127 -25.13 1.19 -5.25
CA LEU A 127 -24.32 1.31 -6.47
C LEU A 127 -22.90 0.75 -6.26
N LEU A 128 -22.24 1.10 -5.15
CA LEU A 128 -20.91 0.62 -4.82
C LEU A 128 -20.88 -0.88 -4.59
N TYR A 129 -21.93 -1.44 -3.98
CA TYR A 129 -22.10 -2.88 -3.79
C TYR A 129 -22.19 -3.62 -5.13
N LEU A 130 -23.09 -3.18 -6.02
CA LEU A 130 -23.23 -3.78 -7.35
C LEU A 130 -21.93 -3.69 -8.16
N ALA A 131 -21.27 -2.54 -8.14
CA ALA A 131 -19.97 -2.40 -8.79
C ALA A 131 -18.90 -3.31 -8.17
N THR A 132 -18.91 -3.49 -6.85
CA THR A 132 -18.00 -4.42 -6.18
C THR A 132 -18.26 -5.85 -6.63
N MET A 133 -19.52 -6.28 -6.74
CA MET A 133 -19.88 -7.61 -7.24
C MET A 133 -19.33 -7.84 -8.66
N ASP A 134 -19.56 -6.91 -9.59
CA ASP A 134 -19.07 -6.96 -10.97
C ASP A 134 -17.54 -6.97 -11.09
N ILE A 135 -16.84 -6.38 -10.10
CA ILE A 135 -15.38 -6.39 -10.02
C ILE A 135 -14.91 -7.75 -9.51
N THR A 136 -15.47 -8.22 -8.40
CA THR A 136 -15.04 -9.44 -7.71
C THR A 136 -15.33 -10.70 -8.51
N GLU A 137 -16.36 -10.71 -9.35
CA GLU A 137 -16.65 -11.83 -10.27
C GLU A 137 -15.46 -12.16 -11.19
N LYS A 138 -14.62 -11.15 -11.50
CA LYS A 138 -13.45 -11.31 -12.37
C LYS A 138 -12.18 -11.72 -11.61
N TRP A 139 -12.22 -11.79 -10.28
CA TRP A 139 -11.07 -12.13 -9.44
C TRP A 139 -10.94 -13.64 -9.28
N THR A 140 -10.79 -14.34 -10.40
CA THR A 140 -10.66 -15.81 -10.45
C THR A 140 -9.21 -16.28 -10.49
N GLY A 141 -8.25 -15.37 -10.69
CA GLY A 141 -6.83 -15.68 -10.77
C GLY A 141 -6.17 -15.84 -9.40
N ARG A 142 -5.19 -16.75 -9.32
CA ARG A 142 -4.30 -16.89 -8.16
C ARG A 142 -3.14 -15.90 -8.27
N ASP A 143 -2.73 -15.33 -7.15
CA ASP A 143 -1.55 -14.47 -7.13
C ASP A 143 -0.29 -15.23 -7.55
N ARG A 144 0.58 -14.53 -8.29
CA ARG A 144 1.86 -15.08 -8.74
C ARG A 144 2.71 -15.45 -7.53
N ASP A 145 3.32 -16.64 -7.58
CA ASP A 145 4.19 -17.16 -6.52
C ASP A 145 3.47 -17.41 -5.17
N TRP A 146 2.12 -17.51 -5.15
CA TRP A 146 1.33 -17.66 -3.92
C TRP A 146 1.81 -18.79 -3.00
N SER A 147 2.17 -19.96 -3.54
CA SER A 147 2.65 -21.08 -2.70
C SER A 147 3.93 -20.72 -1.93
N LYS A 148 4.82 -19.91 -2.52
CA LYS A 148 6.04 -19.43 -1.85
C LYS A 148 5.68 -18.41 -0.78
N ILE A 149 4.82 -17.45 -1.12
CA ILE A 149 4.33 -16.42 -0.19
C ILE A 149 3.67 -17.05 1.02
N LEU A 150 2.82 -18.04 0.79
CA LEU A 150 2.09 -18.76 1.82
C LEU A 150 3.02 -19.53 2.76
N SER A 151 4.01 -20.25 2.22
CA SER A 151 5.04 -20.89 3.03
C SER A 151 5.78 -19.90 3.93
N GLN A 152 6.09 -18.71 3.42
CA GLN A 152 6.70 -17.66 4.23
C GLN A 152 5.74 -17.13 5.29
N LEU A 153 4.46 -16.93 4.98
CA LEU A 153 3.46 -16.52 5.97
C LEU A 153 3.30 -17.52 7.12
N CYS A 154 3.28 -18.84 6.84
CA CYS A 154 3.24 -19.86 7.88
C CYS A 154 4.47 -19.81 8.81
N ILE A 155 5.64 -19.45 8.29
CA ILE A 155 6.87 -19.30 9.09
C ILE A 155 6.82 -18.02 9.93
N TYR A 156 6.41 -16.88 9.35
CA TYR A 156 6.39 -15.59 10.05
C TYR A 156 5.27 -15.48 11.09
N PHE A 157 4.15 -16.14 10.82
CA PHE A 157 2.96 -16.15 11.68
C PHE A 157 2.66 -17.56 12.15
N GLU A 158 3.71 -18.24 12.65
CA GLU A 158 3.59 -19.52 13.34
C GLU A 158 2.47 -19.43 14.40
N GLU A 159 1.74 -20.54 14.59
CA GLU A 159 0.57 -20.63 15.49
C GLU A 159 -0.67 -19.79 15.05
N ARG A 160 -0.66 -19.18 13.86
CA ARG A 160 -1.84 -18.46 13.33
C ARG A 160 -2.36 -18.95 11.99
N ILE A 161 -1.47 -19.52 11.17
CA ILE A 161 -1.80 -20.03 9.85
C ILE A 161 -1.24 -21.44 9.79
N GLU A 162 -2.12 -22.41 10.01
CA GLU A 162 -1.77 -23.82 9.90
C GLU A 162 -1.93 -24.29 8.45
N PRO A 163 -1.16 -25.29 7.99
CA PRO A 163 -1.34 -25.87 6.67
C PRO A 163 -2.76 -26.39 6.40
N GLY A 164 -3.50 -26.76 7.46
CA GLY A 164 -4.90 -27.20 7.38
C GLY A 164 -5.92 -26.06 7.18
N ASP A 165 -5.54 -24.80 7.42
CA ASP A 165 -6.41 -23.63 7.14
C ASP A 165 -6.53 -23.33 5.63
N LEU A 166 -5.85 -24.12 4.79
CA LEU A 166 -5.63 -23.88 3.36
C LEU A 166 -6.38 -24.87 2.46
N GLU A 167 -7.09 -25.84 3.04
CA GLU A 167 -8.07 -26.70 2.36
C GLU A 167 -9.42 -25.98 2.20
#